data_AF-A0A6C0C893-F1
#
_entry.id   AF-A0A6C0C893-F1
#
_cell.length_a   1.000
_cell.length_b   1.000
_cell.length_c   1.000
_cell.angle_alpha   90.00
_cell.angle_beta   90.00
_cell.angle_gamma   90.00
#
_symmetry.space_group_name_H-M   'P 1'
#
loop_
_entity.id
_entity.type
_entity.pdbx_description
1 polymer ?
#
loop_
_entity_poly.entity_id
_entity_poly.type
_entity_poly.pdbx_seq_one_letter_code
_entity_poly.pdbx_strand_id
1 'polypeptide(L)'
;MIKDIALIKKHLKDCSEIELPYPFDKEVYIKYITLKDGEEIFSLGGQFIRLLDDKIVLSNTGKSWTVPINLKNKKGDIIYKSRFFVDKNFNKEKESEEVLELKSIIKAQQEIIDKMSKSLKLKSDENEKMKIILQRIKDSR
;
A
#
# COMPACT_ATOMS: atom_id res chain seq x y z
N MET A 1 -22.07 -4.24 13.30
CA MET A 1 -21.69 -2.99 14.00
C MET A 1 -20.83 -3.39 15.19
N ILE A 2 -19.64 -2.82 15.31
CA ILE A 2 -18.63 -3.22 16.30
C ILE A 2 -18.40 -2.04 17.26
N LYS A 3 -18.30 -2.34 18.56
CA LYS A 3 -17.98 -1.35 19.61
C LYS A 3 -16.70 -1.66 20.37
N ASP A 4 -16.14 -2.86 20.20
CA ASP A 4 -14.89 -3.26 20.86
C ASP A 4 -13.69 -2.54 20.22
N ILE A 5 -13.04 -1.69 20.99
CA ILE A 5 -11.86 -0.90 20.60
C ILE A 5 -10.71 -1.79 20.13
N ALA A 6 -10.49 -2.96 20.75
CA ALA A 6 -9.41 -3.86 20.36
C ALA A 6 -9.66 -4.43 18.96
N LEU A 7 -10.91 -4.82 18.69
CA LEU A 7 -11.33 -5.32 17.38
C LEU A 7 -11.27 -4.23 16.31
N ILE A 8 -11.70 -3.00 16.63
CA ILE A 8 -11.64 -1.84 15.74
C ILE A 8 -10.19 -1.56 15.35
N LYS A 9 -9.27 -1.49 16.33
CA LYS A 9 -7.83 -1.29 16.09
C LYS A 9 -7.25 -2.38 15.18
N LYS A 10 -7.65 -3.64 15.36
CA LYS A 10 -7.24 -4.75 14.49
C LYS A 10 -7.71 -4.55 13.05
N HIS A 11 -8.96 -4.14 12.84
CA HIS A 11 -9.50 -3.89 11.51
C HIS A 11 -8.94 -2.65 10.81
N LEU A 12 -8.43 -1.68 11.58
CA LEU A 12 -7.88 -0.43 11.08
C LEU A 12 -6.34 -0.41 10.94
N LYS A 13 -5.64 -1.46 11.39
CA LYS A 13 -4.16 -1.53 11.37
C LYS A 13 -3.54 -1.18 10.01
N ASP A 14 -4.15 -1.71 8.95
CA ASP A 14 -3.70 -1.54 7.56
C ASP A 14 -4.56 -0.54 6.77
N CYS A 15 -5.39 0.24 7.46
CA CYS A 15 -6.20 1.28 6.85
C CYS A 15 -5.61 2.67 7.11
N SER A 16 -5.89 3.59 6.20
CA SER A 16 -5.67 5.02 6.36
C SER A 16 -7.00 5.73 6.51
N GLU A 17 -7.06 6.70 7.41
CA GLU A 17 -8.19 7.63 7.48
C GLU A 17 -8.12 8.62 6.33
N ILE A 18 -9.28 8.95 5.76
CA ILE A 18 -9.40 9.90 4.65
C ILE A 18 -10.50 10.91 4.93
N GLU A 19 -10.33 12.11 4.38
CA GLU A 19 -11.37 13.13 4.37
C GLU A 19 -12.06 13.19 3.00
N LEU A 20 -13.39 13.36 3.02
CA LEU A 20 -14.20 13.52 1.81
C LEU A 20 -14.49 15.01 1.57
N PRO A 21 -14.67 15.45 0.30
CA PRO A 21 -14.66 14.66 -0.94
C PRO A 21 -13.27 14.16 -1.32
N TYR A 22 -13.17 12.90 -1.73
CA TYR A 22 -11.93 12.29 -2.22
C TYR A 22 -12.18 11.69 -3.61
N PRO A 23 -11.32 11.98 -4.62
CA PRO A 23 -11.42 11.35 -5.93
C PRO A 23 -10.93 9.91 -5.83
N PHE A 24 -11.86 8.95 -5.78
CA PHE A 24 -11.52 7.53 -5.81
C PHE A 24 -11.41 7.06 -7.26
N ASP A 25 -10.25 6.54 -7.65
CA ASP A 25 -10.01 6.07 -9.02
C ASP A 25 -10.58 4.67 -9.30
N LYS A 26 -10.97 3.91 -8.26
CA LYS A 26 -11.33 2.48 -8.35
C LYS A 26 -12.47 2.12 -7.40
N GLU A 27 -12.96 0.87 -7.51
CA GLU A 27 -13.84 0.24 -6.52
C GLU A 27 -13.16 0.12 -5.15
N VAL A 28 -13.21 1.20 -4.36
CA VAL A 28 -12.57 1.28 -3.05
C VAL A 28 -13.52 0.77 -1.98
N TYR A 29 -13.04 -0.13 -1.12
CA TYR A 29 -13.79 -0.59 0.04
C TYR A 29 -13.59 0.37 1.22
N ILE A 30 -14.67 0.98 1.69
CA ILE A 30 -14.65 2.01 2.72
C ILE A 30 -15.24 1.46 4.01
N LYS A 31 -14.44 1.47 5.08
CA LYS A 31 -14.87 1.28 6.46
C LYS A 31 -15.17 2.65 7.06
N TYR A 32 -16.02 2.74 8.07
CA TYR A 32 -16.33 4.04 8.67
C TYR A 32 -16.76 3.94 10.13
N ILE A 33 -16.60 5.05 10.84
CA ILE A 33 -17.17 5.29 12.16
C ILE A 33 -18.19 6.41 11.99
N THR A 34 -19.42 6.15 12.45
CA THR A 34 -20.52 7.12 12.44
C THR A 34 -21.18 7.14 13.80
N LEU A 35 -21.84 8.24 14.12
CA LEU A 35 -22.73 8.32 15.27
C LEU A 35 -24.09 7.68 14.91
N LYS A 36 -24.58 6.78 15.76
CA LYS A 36 -25.94 6.22 15.66
C LYS A 36 -26.51 6.10 17.07
N ASP A 37 -27.72 6.62 17.27
CA ASP A 37 -28.42 6.62 18.55
C ASP A 37 -27.60 7.26 19.70
N GLY A 38 -26.75 8.24 19.37
CA GLY A 38 -25.91 8.95 20.33
C GLY A 38 -24.57 8.28 20.66
N GLU A 39 -24.29 7.10 20.09
CA GLU A 39 -23.04 6.37 20.30
C GLU A 39 -22.22 6.25 19.00
N GLU A 40 -20.89 6.26 19.14
CA GLU A 40 -19.99 5.98 18.02
C GLU A 40 -20.01 4.49 17.71
N ILE A 41 -20.24 4.17 16.43
CA ILE A 41 -20.29 2.79 15.97
C ILE A 41 -19.35 2.60 14.79
N PHE A 42 -18.51 1.57 14.88
CA PHE A 42 -17.69 1.13 13.76
C PHE A 42 -18.46 0.18 12.84
N SER A 43 -18.38 0.45 11.55
CA SER A 43 -18.89 -0.40 10.49
C SER A 43 -17.75 -0.87 9.59
N LEU A 44 -17.79 -2.15 9.23
CA LEU A 44 -16.93 -2.70 8.19
C LEU A 44 -17.24 -2.08 6.82
N GLY A 45 -18.42 -1.45 6.67
CA GLY A 45 -18.78 -0.70 5.48
C GLY A 45 -18.93 -1.53 4.22
N GLY A 46 -18.54 -0.98 3.07
CA GLY A 46 -18.84 -1.52 1.74
C GLY A 46 -18.02 -0.85 0.63
N GLN A 47 -18.22 -1.29 -0.62
CA GLN A 47 -17.62 -0.68 -1.81
C GLN A 47 -18.23 0.70 -2.06
N PHE A 48 -17.36 1.67 -2.37
CA PHE A 48 -17.75 3.00 -2.81
C PHE A 48 -18.44 2.95 -4.16
N ILE A 49 -19.59 3.62 -4.27
CA ILE A 49 -20.28 3.80 -5.55
C ILE A 49 -20.14 5.25 -6.02
N ARG A 50 -20.57 6.19 -5.17
CA ARG A 50 -20.59 7.62 -5.51
C ARG A 50 -20.70 8.49 -4.28
N LEU A 51 -20.31 9.74 -4.45
CA LEU A 51 -20.52 10.81 -3.50
C LEU A 51 -21.82 11.57 -3.86
N LEU A 52 -22.60 11.92 -2.83
CA LEU A 52 -23.67 12.91 -2.87
C LEU A 52 -23.24 14.07 -1.98
N ASP A 53 -23.89 15.23 -2.08
CA ASP A 53 -23.47 16.49 -1.43
C ASP A 53 -22.88 16.34 -0.01
N ASP A 54 -23.56 15.63 0.88
CA ASP A 54 -23.11 15.42 2.27
C ASP A 54 -23.21 13.95 2.71
N LYS A 55 -23.25 13.03 1.74
CA LYS A 55 -23.44 11.59 1.98
C LYS A 55 -22.63 10.76 1.00
N ILE A 56 -22.10 9.65 1.46
CA ILE A 56 -21.45 8.65 0.62
C ILE A 56 -22.38 7.47 0.40
N VAL A 57 -22.42 6.94 -0.83
CA VAL A 57 -23.19 5.75 -1.18
C VAL A 57 -22.24 4.55 -1.19
N LEU A 58 -22.54 3.56 -0.36
CA LEU A 58 -21.80 2.31 -0.27
C LEU A 58 -22.68 1.14 -0.70
N SER A 59 -22.08 0.10 -1.25
CA SER A 59 -22.75 -1.18 -1.51
C SER A 59 -21.99 -2.38 -0.97
N ASN A 60 -22.75 -3.41 -0.61
CA ASN A 60 -22.23 -4.73 -0.30
C ASN A 60 -23.26 -5.77 -0.74
N THR A 61 -22.81 -6.77 -1.51
CA THR A 61 -23.62 -7.91 -1.98
C THR A 61 -25.01 -7.53 -2.52
N GLY A 62 -25.07 -6.47 -3.35
CA GLY A 62 -26.30 -5.99 -4.00
C GLY A 62 -27.19 -5.06 -3.17
N LYS A 63 -26.90 -4.88 -1.88
CA LYS A 63 -27.57 -3.87 -1.05
C LYS A 63 -26.75 -2.58 -1.05
N SER A 64 -27.40 -1.45 -1.26
CA SER A 64 -26.77 -0.12 -1.16
C SER A 64 -27.37 0.67 0.00
N TRP A 65 -26.54 1.49 0.64
CA TRP A 65 -26.98 2.40 1.70
C TRP A 65 -26.15 3.68 1.67
N THR A 66 -26.70 4.73 2.28
CA THR A 66 -26.04 6.03 2.36
C THR A 66 -25.50 6.26 3.77
N VAL A 67 -24.29 6.79 3.87
CA VAL A 67 -23.68 7.19 5.13
C VAL A 67 -23.46 8.71 5.10
N PRO A 68 -23.98 9.48 6.07
CA PRO A 68 -23.72 10.91 6.14
C PRO A 68 -22.26 11.20 6.48
N ILE A 69 -21.67 12.18 5.78
CA ILE A 69 -20.32 12.69 6.10
C ILE A 69 -20.41 13.55 7.34
N ASN A 70 -21.33 14.52 7.32
CA ASN A 70 -21.66 15.34 8.46
C ASN A 70 -23.09 15.04 8.92
N LEU A 71 -23.25 14.67 10.19
CA LEU A 71 -24.57 14.63 10.81
C LEU A 71 -24.91 16.02 11.32
N LYS A 72 -26.00 16.57 10.82
CA LYS A 72 -26.49 17.90 11.18
C LYS A 72 -27.71 17.81 12.08
N ASN A 73 -27.85 18.76 13.00
CA ASN A 73 -29.08 18.95 13.78
C ASN A 73 -30.19 19.60 12.92
N LYS A 74 -31.40 19.73 13.47
CA LYS A 74 -32.53 20.41 12.79
C LYS A 74 -32.26 21.89 12.46
N LYS A 75 -31.25 22.50 13.07
CA LYS A 75 -30.83 23.90 12.84
C LYS A 75 -29.72 24.02 11.78
N GLY A 76 -29.16 22.91 11.31
CA GLY A 76 -28.07 22.88 10.33
C GLY A 76 -26.66 22.78 10.93
N ASP A 77 -26.51 22.80 12.26
CA ASP A 77 -25.21 22.68 12.92
C ASP A 77 -24.70 21.23 12.84
N ILE A 78 -23.41 21.07 12.58
CA ILE A 78 -22.76 19.75 12.53
C ILE A 78 -22.60 19.23 13.96
N ILE A 79 -23.34 18.17 14.30
CA ILE A 79 -23.23 17.47 15.58
C ILE A 79 -22.06 16.49 15.55
N TYR A 80 -21.81 15.88 14.38
CA TYR A 80 -20.81 14.81 14.25
C TYR A 80 -20.27 14.73 12.84
N LYS A 81 -18.96 14.48 12.71
CA LYS A 81 -18.29 14.20 11.44
C LYS A 81 -17.90 12.72 11.40
N SER A 82 -18.48 11.97 10.47
CA SER A 82 -18.15 10.58 10.25
C SER A 82 -16.70 10.44 9.76
N ARG A 83 -16.02 9.42 10.26
CA ARG A 83 -14.63 9.11 9.91
C ARG A 83 -14.61 7.95 8.93
N PHE A 84 -13.88 8.09 7.83
CA PHE A 84 -13.83 7.11 6.75
C PHE A 84 -12.42 6.54 6.64
N PHE A 85 -12.32 5.24 6.40
CA PHE A 85 -11.07 4.50 6.37
C PHE A 85 -11.02 3.60 5.14
N VAL A 86 -9.89 3.63 4.45
CA VAL A 86 -9.61 2.84 3.25
C VAL A 86 -8.32 2.04 3.44
N ASP A 87 -8.15 0.95 2.71
CA ASP A 87 -6.90 0.18 2.75
C ASP A 87 -5.70 1.08 2.38
N LYS A 88 -4.55 1.00 3.07
CA LYS A 88 -3.36 1.81 2.74
C LYS A 88 -2.88 1.67 1.29
N ASN A 89 -3.22 0.56 0.64
CA ASN A 89 -2.84 0.27 -0.73
C ASN A 89 -3.95 0.60 -1.74
N PHE A 90 -5.04 1.27 -1.33
CA PHE A 90 -6.19 1.57 -2.21
C PHE A 90 -5.80 2.36 -3.47
N ASN A 91 -4.82 3.25 -3.35
CA ASN A 91 -4.26 4.05 -4.43
C ASN A 91 -2.90 3.57 -4.90
N LYS A 92 -2.40 2.43 -4.41
CA LYS A 92 -1.26 1.81 -5.08
C LYS A 92 -1.80 1.27 -6.40
N GLU A 93 -1.30 1.82 -7.50
CA GLU A 93 -1.37 1.14 -8.77
C GLU A 93 -0.92 -0.31 -8.51
N LYS A 94 -1.79 -1.28 -8.81
CA LYS A 94 -1.33 -2.65 -8.94
C LYS A 94 -0.25 -2.56 -10.01
N GLU A 95 0.99 -2.81 -9.63
CA GLU A 95 2.08 -2.90 -10.59
C GLU A 95 1.59 -3.84 -11.70
N SER A 96 1.64 -3.36 -12.94
CA SER A 96 1.21 -4.20 -14.06
C SER A 96 2.06 -5.47 -14.07
N GLU A 97 1.52 -6.57 -14.59
CA GLU A 97 2.30 -7.82 -14.76
C GLU A 97 3.63 -7.53 -15.45
N GLU A 98 3.62 -6.62 -16.44
CA GLU A 98 4.82 -6.13 -17.13
C GLU A 98 5.84 -5.48 -16.17
N VAL A 99 5.42 -4.64 -15.22
CA VAL A 99 6.33 -4.04 -14.23
C VAL A 99 6.91 -5.10 -13.29
N LEU A 100 6.13 -6.10 -12.91
CA LEU A 100 6.60 -7.21 -12.06
C LEU A 100 7.60 -8.11 -12.79
N GLU A 101 7.36 -8.39 -14.06
CA GLU A 101 8.28 -9.12 -14.93
C GLU A 101 9.58 -8.34 -15.13
N LEU A 102 9.50 -7.03 -15.44
CA LEU A 102 10.67 -6.16 -15.58
C LEU A 102 11.50 -6.13 -14.30
N LYS A 103 10.87 -6.04 -13.13
CA LYS A 103 11.58 -6.11 -11.83
C LYS A 103 12.28 -7.45 -11.62
N SER A 104 11.65 -8.55 -12.03
CA SER A 104 12.22 -9.89 -11.93
C SER A 104 13.44 -10.04 -12.85
N ILE A 105 13.36 -9.50 -14.07
CA ILE A 105 14.47 -9.46 -15.03
C ILE A 105 15.64 -8.63 -14.48
N ILE A 106 15.37 -7.43 -13.95
CA ILE A 106 16.39 -6.56 -13.35
C ILE A 106 17.10 -7.28 -12.21
N LYS A 107 16.35 -7.99 -11.34
CA LYS A 107 16.94 -8.75 -10.24
C LYS A 107 17.86 -9.86 -10.74
N ALA A 108 17.43 -10.62 -11.75
CA ALA A 108 18.26 -11.67 -12.35
C ALA A 108 19.54 -11.08 -12.98
N GLN A 109 19.43 -9.94 -13.66
CA GLN A 109 20.59 -9.22 -14.21
C GLN A 109 21.58 -8.80 -13.11
N GLN A 110 21.07 -8.32 -11.97
CA GLN A 110 21.92 -7.93 -10.84
C GLN A 110 22.71 -9.13 -10.26
N GLU A 111 22.06 -10.29 -10.13
CA GLU A 111 22.72 -11.52 -9.68
C GLU A 111 23.81 -11.99 -10.65
N ILE A 112 23.60 -11.81 -11.96
CA ILE A 112 24.59 -12.10 -13.00
C ILE A 112 25.78 -11.14 -12.86
N ILE A 113 25.52 -9.84 -12.69
CA ILE A 113 26.56 -8.82 -12.48
C ILE A 113 27.42 -9.15 -11.25
N ASP A 114 26.80 -9.56 -10.15
CA ASP A 114 27.52 -9.94 -8.93
C ASP A 114 28.44 -11.16 -9.15
N LYS A 115 27.95 -12.18 -9.86
CA LYS A 115 28.75 -13.37 -10.20
C LYS A 115 29.92 -13.01 -11.12
N MET A 116 29.68 -12.22 -12.16
CA MET A 116 30.73 -11.76 -13.07
C MET A 116 31.78 -10.93 -12.34
N SER A 117 31.35 -10.01 -11.48
CA SER A 117 32.24 -9.15 -10.70
C SER A 117 33.16 -9.97 -9.78
N LYS A 118 32.62 -11.00 -9.11
CA LYS A 118 33.41 -11.94 -8.31
C LYS A 118 34.42 -12.72 -9.16
N SER A 119 34.00 -13.21 -10.33
CA SER A 119 34.89 -13.97 -11.23
C SER A 119 36.03 -13.11 -11.78
N LEU A 120 35.73 -11.87 -12.17
CA LEU A 120 36.73 -10.91 -12.65
C LEU A 120 37.77 -10.60 -11.57
N LYS A 121 37.32 -10.42 -10.32
CA LYS A 121 38.23 -10.18 -9.19
C LYS A 121 39.18 -11.35 -8.97
N LEU A 122 38.67 -12.58 -8.95
CA LEU A 122 39.49 -13.80 -8.81
C LEU A 122 40.53 -13.92 -9.93
N LYS A 123 40.11 -13.76 -11.19
CA LYS A 123 41.03 -13.81 -12.34
C LYS A 123 42.08 -12.70 -12.29
N SER A 124 41.70 -11.50 -11.85
CA SER A 124 42.63 -10.39 -11.67
C SER A 124 43.70 -10.72 -10.63
N ASP A 125 43.29 -11.28 -9.49
CA ASP A 125 44.20 -11.67 -8.41
C ASP A 125 45.15 -12.80 -8.83
N GLU A 126 44.66 -13.78 -9.60
CA GLU A 126 45.49 -14.86 -10.18
C GLU A 126 46.53 -14.33 -11.17
N ASN A 127 46.11 -13.44 -12.08
CA ASN A 127 47.02 -12.81 -13.03
C ASN A 127 48.14 -12.03 -12.32
N GLU A 128 47.81 -11.31 -11.25
CA GLU A 128 48.82 -10.55 -10.51
C GLU A 128 49.85 -11.47 -9.83
N LYS A 129 49.40 -12.58 -9.23
CA LYS A 129 50.30 -13.61 -8.70
C LYS A 129 51.20 -14.19 -9.79
N MET A 130 50.65 -14.46 -10.97
CA MET A 130 51.40 -15.05 -12.07
C MET A 130 52.47 -14.08 -12.61
N LYS A 131 52.18 -12.78 -12.68
CA LYS A 131 53.18 -11.74 -13.00
C LYS A 131 54.33 -11.71 -11.99
N ILE A 132 54.04 -11.80 -10.69
CA ILE A 132 55.08 -11.82 -9.64
C ILE A 132 56.00 -13.03 -9.82
N ILE A 133 55.45 -14.20 -10.12
CA ILE A 133 56.23 -15.42 -10.36
C ILE A 133 57.14 -15.25 -11.59
N LEU A 134 56.59 -14.76 -12.69
CA LEU A 134 57.36 -14.51 -13.92
C LEU A 134 58.52 -13.53 -13.69
N GLN A 135 58.28 -12.47 -12.91
CA GLN A 135 59.31 -11.49 -12.57
C GLN A 135 60.44 -12.15 -11.75
N ARG A 136 60.12 -12.95 -10.74
CA ARG A 136 61.12 -13.69 -9.95
C ARG A 136 61.96 -14.64 -10.81
N ILE A 137 61.34 -15.36 -11.74
CA ILE A 137 62.05 -16.26 -12.67
C ILE A 137 63.00 -15.47 -13.56
N LYS A 138 62.57 -14.31 -14.05
CA LYS A 138 63.40 -13.41 -14.88
C LYS A 138 64.59 -12.87 -14.10
N ASP A 139 64.40 -12.48 -12.85
CA ASP A 139 65.46 -11.90 -12.00
C ASP A 139 66.44 -12.95 -11.46
N SER A 140 66.08 -14.24 -11.54
CA SER A 140 66.93 -15.38 -11.13
C SER A 140 67.80 -15.95 -12.27
N ARG A 141 67.71 -15.38 -13.47
CA ARG A 141 68.52 -15.72 -14.65
C ARG A 141 69.55 -14.62 -14.92
#